data_AF-A0A4Y2R6N9-F1
#
_entry.id   AF-A0A4Y2R6N9-F1
#
_cell.length_a   1.000
_cell.length_b   1.000
_cell.length_c   1.000
_cell.angle_alpha   90.00
_cell.angle_beta   90.00
_cell.angle_gamma   90.00
#
_symmetry.space_group_name_H-M   'P 1'
#
loop_
_entity.id
_entity.type
_entity.pdbx_description
1 polymer ?
#
loop_
_entity_poly.entity_id
_entity_poly.type
_entity_poly.pdbx_seq_one_letter_code
_entity_poly.pdbx_strand_id
1 'polypeptide(L)' 'MAWPEKVSPEEEKVIEELKRRTECDLPPKLLEDESLFYRFCKARDFNLAEAEAMLRKVRIF' A
#
# COMPACT_ATOMS: atom_id res chain seq x y z
N MET A 1 5.95 -10.20 -7.66
CA MET A 1 6.06 -8.83 -7.14
C MET A 1 7.22 -8.12 -7.80
N ALA A 2 6.94 -7.32 -8.83
CA ALA A 2 7.95 -6.56 -9.57
C ALA A 2 7.85 -5.09 -9.18
N TRP A 3 8.75 -4.66 -8.29
CA TRP A 3 8.87 -3.26 -7.90
C TRP A 3 9.85 -2.57 -8.87
N PRO A 4 9.51 -1.40 -9.44
CA PRO A 4 10.42 -0.70 -10.37
C PRO A 4 11.70 -0.20 -9.67
N GLU A 5 11.69 -0.07 -8.34
CA GLU A 5 12.82 0.35 -7.51
C GLU A 5 13.20 -0.75 -6.51
N LYS A 6 14.48 -0.78 -6.09
CA LYS A 6 14.91 -1.63 -4.97
C LYS A 6 14.27 -1.10 -3.68
N VAL A 7 13.36 -1.90 -3.13
CA VAL A 7 12.73 -1.68 -1.83
C VAL A 7 13.58 -2.35 -0.75
N SER A 8 13.81 -1.68 0.38
CA SER A 8 14.51 -2.25 1.52
C SER A 8 13.62 -3.28 2.26
N PRO A 9 14.19 -4.21 3.05
CA PRO A 9 13.40 -5.14 3.86
C PRO A 9 12.44 -4.44 4.84
N GLU A 10 12.79 -3.25 5.32
CA GLU A 10 11.95 -2.43 6.20
C GLU A 10 10.77 -1.84 5.45
N GLU A 11 11.01 -1.30 4.26
CA GLU A 11 9.98 -0.78 3.38
C GLU A 11 9.00 -1.89 2.95
N GLU A 12 9.52 -3.08 2.61
CA GLU A 12 8.72 -4.27 2.28
C GLU A 12 7.78 -4.66 3.43
N LYS A 13 8.25 -4.60 4.69
CA LYS A 13 7.39 -4.82 5.86
C LYS A 13 6.26 -3.79 5.97
N VAL A 14 6.53 -2.53 5.65
CA VAL A 14 5.50 -1.47 5.67
C VAL A 14 4.42 -1.76 4.63
N ILE A 15 4.82 -2.17 3.43
CA ILE A 15 3.90 -2.54 2.35
C ILE A 15 3.00 -3.70 2.77
N GLU A 16 3.59 -4.79 3.25
CA GLU A 16 2.84 -5.99 3.64
C GLU A 16 1.88 -5.71 4.80
N GLU A 17 2.31 -4.90 5.77
CA GLU A 17 1.45 -4.49 6.87
C GLU A 17 0.31 -3.58 6.41
N LEU A 18 0.55 -2.64 5.48
CA LEU A 18 -0.51 -1.82 4.89
C LEU A 18 -1.54 -2.69 4.17
N LYS A 19 -1.08 -3.65 3.36
CA LYS A 19 -1.93 -4.60 2.66
C LYS A 19 -2.79 -5.38 3.64
N ARG A 20 -2.18 -6.04 4.62
CA ARG A 20 -2.88 -6.83 5.64
C ARG A 20 -3.97 -6.03 6.39
N ARG A 21 -3.74 -4.74 6.66
CA ARG A 21 -4.71 -3.90 7.40
C ARG A 21 -5.89 -3.44 6.57
N THR A 22 -5.78 -3.44 5.24
CA THR A 22 -6.73 -2.75 4.37
C THR A 22 -7.27 -3.64 3.25
N GLU A 23 -6.73 -4.82 3.02
CA GLU A 23 -7.19 -5.74 1.96
C GLU A 23 -8.66 -6.13 2.09
N CYS A 24 -9.18 -6.25 3.32
CA CYS A 24 -10.59 -6.53 3.58
C CYS A 24 -11.53 -5.34 3.28
N ASP A 25 -10.99 -4.12 3.27
CA ASP A 25 -11.75 -2.89 3.06
C ASP A 25 -11.74 -2.45 1.58
N LEU A 26 -10.94 -3.10 0.73
CA LEU A 26 -10.76 -2.74 -0.67
C LEU A 26 -11.55 -3.68 -1.60
N PRO A 27 -12.21 -3.16 -2.66
CA PRO A 27 -12.82 -4.01 -3.67
C PRO A 27 -11.76 -4.87 -4.39
N PRO A 28 -12.08 -6.14 -4.74
CA PRO A 28 -11.13 -7.08 -5.35
C PRO A 28 -10.39 -6.54 -6.58
N LYS A 29 -11.07 -5.72 -7.39
CA LYS A 29 -10.51 -5.11 -8.61
C LYS A 29 -9.26 -4.25 -8.34
N LEU A 30 -9.15 -3.66 -7.16
CA LEU A 30 -7.97 -2.87 -6.78
C LEU A 30 -6.84 -3.76 -6.29
N LEU A 31 -7.17 -4.89 -5.67
CA LEU A 31 -6.19 -5.86 -5.17
C LEU A 31 -5.46 -6.58 -6.31
N GLU A 32 -6.00 -6.52 -7.53
CA GLU A 32 -5.32 -6.98 -8.76
C GLU A 32 -4.09 -6.12 -9.11
N ASP A 33 -4.02 -4.87 -8.66
CA ASP A 33 -2.87 -4.01 -8.87
C ASP A 33 -1.80 -4.27 -7.80
N GLU A 34 -0.80 -5.11 -8.14
CA GLU A 34 0.33 -5.43 -7.26
C GLU A 34 1.11 -4.18 -6.79
N SER A 35 1.02 -3.06 -7.52
CA SER A 35 1.71 -1.81 -7.19
C SER A 35 0.84 -0.85 -6.37
N LEU A 36 -0.41 -1.19 -6.05
CA LEU A 36 -1.31 -0.32 -5.30
C LEU A 36 -0.68 0.12 -3.98
N PHE A 37 -0.39 -0.84 -3.10
CA PHE A 37 0.15 -0.58 -1.77
C PHE A 37 1.52 0.10 -1.84
N TYR A 38 2.36 -0.27 -2.82
CA TYR A 38 3.62 0.42 -3.09
C TYR A 38 3.42 1.92 -3.25
N ARG A 39 2.53 2.33 -4.15
CA ARG A 39 2.35 3.74 -4.49
C ARG A 39 1.87 4.55 -3.30
N PHE A 40 1.00 3.98 -2.46
CA PHE A 40 0.55 4.64 -1.22
C PHE A 40 1.68 4.75 -0.20
N CYS A 41 2.46 3.70 0.02
CA CYS A 41 3.63 3.75 0.89
C CYS A 41 4.66 4.76 0.38
N LYS A 42 5.02 4.69 -0.91
CA LYS A 42 6.01 5.57 -1.54
C LYS A 42 5.60 7.04 -1.49
N ALA A 43 4.32 7.35 -1.69
CA ALA A 43 3.80 8.72 -1.61
C ALA A 43 3.85 9.32 -0.20
N ARG A 44 4.17 8.54 0.82
CA ARG A 44 4.27 8.94 2.23
C ARG A 44 5.61 8.53 2.84
N ASP A 45 6.65 8.37 2.02
CA ASP A 45 7.99 7.97 2.47
C ASP A 45 7.98 6.71 3.36
N PHE A 46 7.13 5.74 3.01
CA PHE A 46 6.89 4.50 3.75
C PHE A 46 6.46 4.72 5.21
N ASN A 47 5.81 5.85 5.50
CA ASN A 47 5.08 6.04 6.75
C ASN A 47 3.75 5.26 6.70
N LEU A 48 3.69 4.14 7.42
CA LEU A 48 2.52 3.25 7.47
C LEU A 48 1.23 4.00 7.86
N ALA A 49 1.29 4.84 8.89
CA ALA A 49 0.10 5.51 9.41
C ALA A 49 -0.47 6.53 8.40
N GLU A 50 0.42 7.28 7.74
CA GLU A 50 0.00 8.24 6.71
C GLU A 50 -0.47 7.55 5.43
N ALA A 51 0.18 6.45 5.02
CA ALA A 51 -0.22 5.65 3.87
C ALA A 51 -1.59 5.01 4.09
N GLU A 52 -1.83 4.44 5.28
CA GLU A 52 -3.13 3.90 5.68
C GLU A 52 -4.22 4.98 5.71
N ALA A 53 -3.93 6.14 6.32
CA ALA A 53 -4.86 7.26 6.33
C ALA A 53 -5.20 7.75 4.91
N MET A 54 -4.20 7.81 4.02
CA MET A 54 -4.41 8.18 2.62
C MET A 54 -5.27 7.15 1.89
N LEU A 55 -4.95 5.86 2.02
CA LEU A 55 -5.66 4.77 1.36
C LEU A 55 -7.14 4.71 1.80
N ARG A 56 -7.40 4.84 3.11
CA ARG A 56 -8.77 4.90 3.67
C ARG A 56 -9.51 6.17 3.25
N LYS A 57 -8.82 7.30 3.11
CA LYS A 57 -9.42 8.58 2.68
C LYS A 57 -9.76 8.60 1.19
N VAL A 58 -8.97 7.91 0.36
CA VAL A 58 -9.21 7.80 -1.08
C VAL A 58 -10.55 7.11 -1.39
N ARG A 59 -11.18 6.45 -0.40
CA ARG A 59 -12.58 5.98 -0.36
C ARG A 59 -13.14 5.84 -1.76
N ILE A 60 -12.73 4.76 -2.39
CA ILE A 60 -12.82 4.51 -3.81
C ILE A 60 -14.31 4.37 -4.14
N PHE A 61 -14.89 5.47 -4.60
CA PHE A 61 -16.20 5.55 -5.20
C PHE A 61 -16.21 4.84 -6.55
#